data_AF-A0A7X6XDA7-F1
#
_entry.id   AF-A0A7X6XDA7-F1
#
_cell.length_a   1.000
_cell.length_b   1.000
_cell.length_c   1.000
_cell.angle_alpha   90.00
_cell.angle_beta   90.00
_cell.angle_gamma   90.00
#
_symmetry.space_group_name_H-M   'P 1'
#
loop_
_entity.id
_entity.type
_entity.pdbx_description
1 polymer ?
#
loop_
_entity_poly.entity_id
_entity_poly.type
_entity_poly.pdbx_seq_one_letter_code
_entity_poly.pdbx_strand_id
1 'polypeptide(L)'
;MSIYMDSLSDIGVARSMRKLQSAFPKQSKEFFNVLAERLIANGFTDQRLTDAVNNLIDNFKFKELNIADIVKFDKKMKLYNYKEACKLVTEDGFEFGKDLQRISMDDNTYWIMKHK
;
A
#
# COMPACT_ATOMS: atom_id res chain seq x y z
N MET A 1 -11.77 -3.48 3.03
CA MET A 1 -11.91 -2.86 1.70
C MET A 1 -10.55 -2.33 1.28
N SER A 2 -10.12 -2.59 0.04
CA SER A 2 -8.81 -2.19 -0.47
C SER A 2 -8.91 -0.82 -1.17
N ILE A 3 -7.96 0.07 -0.91
CA ILE A 3 -7.82 1.35 -1.63
C ILE A 3 -7.08 1.21 -2.96
N TYR A 4 -6.55 0.02 -3.24
CA TYR A 4 -5.77 -0.27 -4.42
C TYR A 4 -6.68 -0.76 -5.55
N MET A 5 -6.61 -0.09 -6.70
CA MET A 5 -7.46 -0.33 -7.87
C MET A 5 -6.73 -0.97 -9.06
N ASP A 6 -5.42 -1.20 -8.93
CA ASP A 6 -4.58 -1.87 -9.92
C ASP A 6 -4.57 -3.40 -9.74
N SER A 7 -3.98 -4.11 -10.70
CA SER A 7 -3.74 -5.56 -10.59
C SER A 7 -2.29 -5.84 -10.22
N LEU A 8 -2.03 -7.07 -9.74
CA LEU A 8 -0.67 -7.58 -9.58
C LEU A 8 -0.11 -7.94 -10.95
N SER A 9 1.03 -7.38 -11.33
CA SER A 9 1.75 -7.75 -12.56
C SER A 9 3.03 -8.50 -12.25
N ASP A 10 3.44 -9.39 -13.15
CA ASP A 10 4.71 -10.13 -13.02
C ASP A 10 5.92 -9.18 -12.90
N ILE A 11 5.85 -8.03 -13.59
CA ILE A 11 6.90 -7.00 -13.56
C ILE A 11 6.93 -6.31 -12.20
N GLY A 12 5.77 -5.96 -11.63
CA GLY A 12 5.64 -5.34 -10.32
C GLY A 12 6.12 -6.25 -9.19
N VAL A 13 5.80 -7.54 -9.28
CA VAL A 13 6.32 -8.58 -8.39
C VAL A 13 7.84 -8.67 -8.53
N ALA A 14 8.37 -8.85 -9.74
CA ALA A 14 9.82 -8.99 -9.95
C ALA A 14 10.62 -7.79 -9.43
N ARG A 15 10.10 -6.56 -9.63
CA ARG A 15 10.72 -5.33 -9.12
C ARG A 15 10.76 -5.31 -7.59
N SER A 16 9.64 -5.61 -6.96
CA SER A 16 9.50 -5.61 -5.49
C SER A 16 10.33 -6.71 -4.84
N MET A 17 10.38 -7.89 -5.46
CA MET A 17 11.21 -9.02 -5.01
C MET A 17 12.71 -8.68 -5.08
N ARG A 18 13.18 -8.07 -6.18
CA ARG A 18 14.58 -7.61 -6.27
C ARG A 18 14.94 -6.61 -5.17
N LYS A 19 14.02 -5.70 -4.84
CA LYS A 19 14.22 -4.71 -3.77
C LYS A 19 14.32 -5.39 -2.40
N LEU A 20 13.41 -6.33 -2.11
CA LEU A 20 13.46 -7.13 -0.88
C LEU A 20 14.72 -7.97 -0.77
N GLN A 21 15.15 -8.63 -1.85
CA GLN A 21 16.39 -9.41 -1.88
C GLN A 21 17.62 -8.55 -1.57
N SER A 22 17.65 -7.32 -2.10
CA SER A 22 18.74 -6.38 -1.85
C SER A 22 18.75 -5.88 -0.41
N ALA A 23 17.57 -5.62 0.18
CA ALA A 23 17.44 -5.16 1.56
C ALA A 23 17.64 -6.29 2.60
N PHE A 24 17.28 -7.52 2.25
CA PHE A 24 17.30 -8.69 3.14
C PHE A 24 18.03 -9.89 2.50
N PRO A 25 19.35 -9.80 2.27
CA PRO A 25 20.12 -10.80 1.52
C PRO A 25 20.25 -12.16 2.23
N LYS A 26 19.89 -12.25 3.51
CA LYS A 26 19.95 -13.49 4.30
C LYS A 26 18.76 -14.44 4.07
N GLN A 27 17.74 -14.00 3.33
CA GLN A 27 16.54 -14.81 3.09
C GLN A 27 16.76 -15.81 1.94
N SER A 28 16.19 -17.01 2.07
CA SER A 28 16.34 -18.07 1.07
C SER A 28 15.44 -17.85 -0.14
N LYS A 29 15.69 -18.58 -1.24
CA LYS A 29 14.81 -18.54 -2.42
C LYS A 29 13.40 -19.06 -2.10
N GLU A 30 13.31 -20.07 -1.25
CA GLU A 30 12.05 -20.67 -0.79
C GLU A 30 11.20 -19.64 -0.05
N PHE A 31 11.81 -18.76 0.76
CA PHE A 31 11.10 -17.65 1.40
C PHE A 31 10.38 -16.76 0.37
N PHE A 32 11.07 -16.38 -0.72
CA PHE A 32 10.50 -15.53 -1.76
C PHE A 32 9.42 -16.24 -2.59
N ASN A 33 9.56 -17.55 -2.82
CA ASN A 33 8.52 -18.35 -3.49
C ASN A 33 7.22 -18.38 -2.67
N VAL A 34 7.32 -18.68 -1.37
CA VAL A 34 6.14 -18.66 -0.48
C VAL A 34 5.57 -17.25 -0.38
N LEU A 35 6.41 -16.21 -0.35
CA LEU A 35 5.91 -14.83 -0.37
C LEU A 35 5.09 -14.56 -1.65
N ALA A 36 5.56 -14.95 -2.82
CA ALA A 36 4.83 -14.76 -4.09
C ALA A 36 3.45 -15.44 -4.07
N GLU A 37 3.38 -16.69 -3.62
CA GLU A 37 2.11 -17.40 -3.45
C GLU A 37 1.16 -16.67 -2.51
N ARG A 38 1.68 -16.15 -1.39
CA ARG A 38 0.85 -15.44 -0.40
C ARG A 38 0.39 -14.08 -0.89
N LEU A 39 1.16 -13.38 -1.72
CA LEU A 39 0.73 -12.13 -2.35
C LEU A 39 -0.48 -12.36 -3.26
N ILE A 40 -0.43 -13.40 -4.09
CA ILE A 40 -1.53 -13.80 -4.97
C ILE A 40 -2.75 -14.20 -4.14
N ALA A 41 -2.57 -15.09 -3.15
CA ALA A 41 -3.66 -15.57 -2.30
C ALA A 41 -4.35 -14.46 -1.48
N ASN A 42 -3.66 -13.34 -1.22
CA ASN A 42 -4.21 -12.20 -0.48
C ASN A 42 -4.65 -11.04 -1.39
N GLY A 43 -4.71 -11.25 -2.71
CA GLY A 43 -5.17 -10.25 -3.66
C GLY A 43 -4.35 -8.96 -3.62
N PHE A 44 -3.02 -9.07 -3.48
CA PHE A 44 -2.15 -7.90 -3.56
C PHE A 44 -2.22 -7.29 -4.96
N THR A 45 -1.93 -6.00 -5.02
CA THR A 45 -1.75 -5.24 -6.26
C THR A 45 -0.32 -4.71 -6.32
N ASP A 46 0.13 -4.21 -7.47
CA ASP A 46 1.48 -3.66 -7.60
C ASP A 46 1.74 -2.48 -6.64
N GLN A 47 0.77 -1.56 -6.52
CA GLN A 47 0.83 -0.45 -5.57
C GLN A 47 0.84 -0.94 -4.12
N ARG A 48 -0.01 -1.91 -3.76
CA ARG A 48 -0.05 -2.47 -2.41
C ARG A 48 1.26 -3.13 -2.03
N LEU A 49 1.84 -3.90 -2.96
CA LEU A 49 3.12 -4.56 -2.77
C LEU A 49 4.25 -3.54 -2.61
N THR A 50 4.26 -2.51 -3.46
CA THR A 50 5.27 -1.44 -3.39
C THR A 50 5.21 -0.72 -2.04
N ASP A 51 4.02 -0.33 -1.59
CA ASP A 51 3.81 0.32 -0.30
C ASP A 51 4.23 -0.59 0.86
N ALA A 52 3.88 -1.89 0.82
CA ALA A 52 4.26 -2.86 1.83
C ALA A 52 5.78 -3.04 1.95
N VAL A 53 6.47 -3.17 0.81
CA VAL A 53 7.92 -3.31 0.77
C VAL A 53 8.63 -2.06 1.26
N ASN A 54 8.18 -0.87 0.86
CA ASN A 54 8.77 0.38 1.34
C ASN A 54 8.58 0.54 2.85
N ASN A 55 7.35 0.32 3.35
CA ASN A 55 7.06 0.40 4.78
C ASN A 55 7.94 -0.58 5.58
N LEU A 56 8.09 -1.80 5.10
CA LEU A 56 8.95 -2.79 5.71
C LEU A 56 10.39 -2.28 5.78
N ILE A 57 10.97 -1.82 4.67
CA ILE A 57 12.36 -1.33 4.62
C ILE A 57 12.56 -0.16 5.60
N ASP A 58 11.62 0.79 5.66
CA ASP A 58 11.75 1.99 6.47
C ASP A 58 11.56 1.72 7.97
N ASN A 59 10.77 0.71 8.34
CA ASN A 59 10.35 0.48 9.73
C ASN A 59 10.86 -0.85 10.32
N PHE A 60 11.71 -1.59 9.61
CA PHE A 60 12.15 -2.91 10.06
C PHE A 60 13.02 -2.80 11.33
N LYS A 61 12.44 -3.17 12.47
CA LYS A 61 13.17 -3.28 13.73
C LYS A 61 13.90 -4.61 13.75
N PHE A 62 15.22 -4.62 13.49
CA PHE A 62 16.19 -5.74 13.59
C PHE A 62 15.65 -7.01 14.29
N LYS A 63 14.77 -7.74 13.61
CA LYS A 63 14.20 -9.04 13.99
C LYS A 63 14.30 -9.94 12.77
N GLU A 64 13.98 -11.22 12.90
CA GLU A 64 13.93 -12.10 11.73
C GLU A 64 12.72 -11.76 10.86
N LEU A 65 12.93 -11.52 9.56
CA LEU A 65 11.86 -11.14 8.64
C LEU A 65 10.95 -12.36 8.41
N ASN A 66 9.64 -12.18 8.63
CA ASN A 66 8.65 -13.21 8.33
C ASN A 66 7.66 -12.73 7.25
N ILE A 67 7.04 -13.69 6.56
CA ILE A 67 6.06 -13.41 5.49
C ILE A 67 4.85 -12.63 6.01
N ALA A 68 4.47 -12.84 7.28
CA ALA A 68 3.35 -12.14 7.88
C ALA A 68 3.60 -10.63 8.02
N ASP A 69 4.85 -10.18 8.20
CA ASP A 69 5.20 -8.76 8.25
C ASP A 69 4.92 -8.04 6.91
N ILE A 70 4.92 -8.78 5.80
CA ILE A 70 4.61 -8.25 4.46
C ILE A 70 3.12 -8.41 4.13
N VAL A 71 2.56 -9.60 4.34
CA VAL A 71 1.19 -9.92 3.93
C VAL A 71 0.14 -9.23 4.81
N LYS A 72 0.45 -8.99 6.10
CA LYS A 72 -0.45 -8.23 7.00
C LYS A 72 -0.47 -6.73 6.70
N PHE A 73 0.38 -6.23 5.81
CA PHE A 73 0.38 -4.82 5.48
C PHE A 73 -0.95 -4.42 4.83
N ASP A 74 -1.57 -3.40 5.42
CA ASP A 74 -2.71 -2.71 4.86
C ASP A 74 -2.57 -1.22 5.14
N LYS A 75 -2.82 -0.40 4.13
CA LYS A 75 -2.67 1.05 4.23
C LYS A 75 -3.98 1.64 4.73
N LYS A 76 -4.01 2.01 6.00
CA LYS A 76 -5.15 2.70 6.59
C LYS A 76 -5.16 4.14 6.11
N MET A 77 -6.22 4.53 5.42
CA MET A 77 -6.45 5.89 4.97
C MET A 77 -7.81 6.37 5.45
N LYS A 78 -7.88 7.63 5.91
CA LYS A 78 -9.15 8.22 6.32
C LYS A 78 -9.92 8.61 5.06
N LEU A 79 -11.15 8.11 4.95
CA LEU A 79 -12.11 8.54 3.94
C LEU A 79 -12.87 9.75 4.48
N TYR A 80 -12.94 10.80 3.69
CA TYR A 80 -13.74 11.98 3.99
C TYR A 80 -14.95 11.99 3.06
N ASN A 81 -16.14 12.15 3.62
CA ASN A 81 -17.31 12.49 2.81
C ASN A 81 -17.21 13.94 2.31
N TYR A 82 -18.11 14.34 1.41
CA TYR A 82 -18.08 15.69 0.81
C TYR A 82 -18.08 16.80 1.86
N LYS A 83 -18.92 16.68 2.90
CA LYS A 83 -19.03 17.70 3.96
C LYS A 83 -17.73 17.81 4.77
N GLU A 84 -17.10 16.69 5.08
CA GLU A 84 -15.81 16.67 5.78
C GLU A 84 -14.69 17.22 4.91
N ALA A 85 -14.67 16.89 3.61
CA ALA A 85 -13.70 17.40 2.67
C ALA A 85 -13.84 18.92 2.48
N CYS A 86 -15.07 19.45 2.43
CA CYS A 86 -15.31 20.89 2.41
C CYS A 86 -14.72 21.59 3.64
N LYS A 87 -14.87 21.01 4.84
CA LYS A 87 -14.28 21.58 6.06
C LYS A 87 -12.76 21.66 5.97
N LEU A 88 -12.10 20.60 5.52
CA LEU A 88 -10.65 20.59 5.33
C LEU A 88 -10.21 21.71 4.37
N VAL A 89 -10.98 21.97 3.32
CA VAL A 89 -10.65 23.02 2.34
C VAL A 89 -10.92 24.42 2.91
N THR A 90 -12.02 24.62 3.62
CA THR A 90 -12.42 25.95 4.10
C THR A 90 -11.77 26.36 5.41
N GLU A 91 -11.51 25.40 6.30
CA GLU A 91 -11.02 25.66 7.66
C GLU A 91 -9.52 25.39 7.78
N ASP A 92 -9.01 24.35 7.10
CA ASP A 92 -7.61 23.91 7.23
C ASP A 92 -6.73 24.26 6.02
N GLY A 93 -7.28 24.93 5.00
CA GLY A 93 -6.53 25.45 3.85
C GLY A 93 -6.06 24.40 2.84
N PHE A 94 -6.63 23.20 2.87
CA PHE A 94 -6.36 22.17 1.85
C PHE A 94 -7.02 22.50 0.51
N GLU A 95 -6.53 21.93 -0.58
CA GLU A 95 -7.08 22.14 -1.92
C GLU A 95 -7.61 20.83 -2.54
N PHE A 96 -8.82 20.89 -3.10
CA PHE A 96 -9.32 19.80 -3.95
C PHE A 96 -8.42 19.59 -5.18
N GLY A 97 -8.17 18.34 -5.54
CA GLY A 97 -7.33 17.96 -6.69
C GLY A 97 -5.82 17.96 -6.40
N LYS A 98 -5.36 18.87 -5.53
CA LYS A 98 -3.96 18.97 -5.10
C LYS A 98 -3.69 18.14 -3.85
N ASP A 99 -4.37 18.44 -2.75
CA ASP A 99 -4.20 17.74 -1.47
C ASP A 99 -5.23 16.63 -1.28
N LEU A 100 -6.45 16.86 -1.78
CA LEU A 100 -7.55 15.90 -1.71
C LEU A 100 -7.85 15.28 -3.07
N GLN A 101 -7.77 13.96 -3.16
CA GLN A 101 -8.16 13.18 -4.33
C GLN A 101 -9.53 12.55 -4.13
N ARG A 102 -10.39 12.67 -5.15
CA ARG A 102 -11.68 12.00 -5.21
C ARG A 102 -11.48 10.53 -5.58
N ILE A 103 -12.13 9.64 -4.84
CA ILE A 103 -12.23 8.22 -5.14
C ILE A 103 -13.69 7.79 -5.13
N SER A 104 -14.04 6.87 -6.02
CA SER A 104 -15.37 6.25 -6.06
C SER A 104 -15.28 4.84 -5.50
N MET A 105 -16.14 4.52 -4.54
CA MET A 105 -16.23 3.21 -3.89
C MET A 105 -17.69 2.87 -3.63
N ASP A 106 -18.15 1.69 -4.08
CA ASP A 106 -19.51 1.17 -3.86
C ASP A 106 -20.60 2.22 -4.13
N ASP A 107 -20.58 2.80 -5.33
CA ASP A 107 -21.47 3.88 -5.82
C ASP A 107 -21.43 5.20 -5.03
N ASN A 108 -20.58 5.29 -4.01
CA ASN A 108 -20.38 6.48 -3.20
C ASN A 108 -19.06 7.16 -3.54
N THR A 109 -19.03 8.48 -3.37
CA THR A 109 -17.84 9.29 -3.60
C THR A 109 -17.22 9.72 -2.28
N TYR A 110 -15.92 9.47 -2.14
CA TYR A 110 -15.11 9.87 -1.01
C TYR A 110 -13.92 10.71 -1.46
N TRP A 111 -13.33 11.43 -0.51
CA TRP A 111 -12.08 12.15 -0.68
C TRP A 111 -11.01 11.57 0.23
N ILE A 112 -9.80 11.48 -0.28
CA ILE A 112 -8.61 11.00 0.44
C ILE A 112 -7.49 12.03 0.32
N MET A 113 -6.61 12.08 1.31
CA MET A 113 -5.41 12.91 1.27
C MET A 113 -4.36 12.25 0.36
N LYS A 114 -3.84 12.98 -0.63
CA LYS A 114 -2.84 12.47 -1.58
C LYS A 114 -1.53 12.08 -0.92
N HIS A 115 -1.13 12.78 0.14
CA HIS A 115 0.06 12.48 0.92
C HIS A 115 -0.15 12.91 2.38
N LYS A 116 0.35 12.11 3.31
CA LYS A 116 0.67 12.56 4.67
C LYS A 116 2.17 12.36 4.86
#